data_AF-A0A2N7PQC8-F1
#
_entry.id   AF-A0A2N7PQC8-F1
#
_cell.length_a   1.000
_cell.length_b   1.000
_cell.length_c   1.000
_cell.angle_alpha   90.00
_cell.angle_beta   90.00
_cell.angle_gamma   90.00
#
_symmetry.space_group_name_H-M   'P 1'
#
loop_
_entity.id
_entity.type
_entity.pdbx_description
1 polymer ?
#
loop_
_entity_poly.entity_id
_entity_poly.type
_entity_poly.pdbx_seq_one_letter_code
_entity_poly.pdbx_strand_id
1 'polypeptide(L)'
;MEEKIIDKEKAKEVGIFCEDFLFRVSSDDLFVYLEEPLLEEEEKKRFYENWEKIKDCLKLNGVQLVLDQPEVVEEKIIVAKAYPPKEGLPERIEFLPKFLKLFERKEESPEDFEKIEESEGEDLRERFQKIICAVQGEPIAKWYPSVPPTPGLNIWGDVIEPPPLSEEKSFELGENVYLDEKENLIKAKISGVVIYARGKIDISPEYVLKGDVDFSVGNIHFIGKKLTIQGDVKYGFTVECKGILELKGCTENKVTLKIEGSFISEGILRGEDTKIEV
;
A
#
# COMPACT_ATOMS: atom_id res chain seq x y z
N MET A 1 -12.70 -22.21 51.13
CA MET A 1 -12.10 -23.22 50.22
C MET A 1 -11.33 -22.42 49.21
N GLU A 2 -10.03 -22.29 49.46
CA GLU A 2 -9.13 -21.43 48.69
C GLU A 2 -8.88 -22.08 47.33
N GLU A 3 -9.26 -21.38 46.27
CA GLU A 3 -8.96 -21.73 44.90
C GLU A 3 -7.44 -21.78 44.74
N LYS A 4 -6.88 -22.97 44.49
CA LYS A 4 -5.49 -23.13 44.07
C LYS A 4 -5.36 -22.62 42.63
N ILE A 5 -5.38 -21.30 42.47
CA ILE A 5 -4.87 -20.67 41.26
C ILE A 5 -3.36 -20.83 41.36
N ILE A 6 -2.80 -21.78 40.62
CA ILE A 6 -1.35 -21.88 40.46
C ILE A 6 -0.86 -20.55 39.89
N ASP A 7 0.19 -20.00 40.50
CA ASP A 7 0.91 -18.83 39.97
C ASP A 7 1.26 -19.10 38.50
N LYS A 8 0.77 -18.26 37.58
CA LYS A 8 1.01 -18.40 36.13
C LYS A 8 2.51 -18.54 35.81
N GLU A 9 3.37 -17.93 36.63
CA GLU A 9 4.83 -18.04 36.55
C GLU A 9 5.35 -19.44 36.95
N LYS A 10 4.75 -20.08 37.97
CA LYS A 10 5.11 -21.45 38.37
C LYS A 10 4.69 -22.50 37.33
N ALA A 11 3.55 -22.30 36.67
CA ALA A 11 3.13 -23.17 35.57
C ALA A 11 4.08 -23.10 34.36
N LYS A 12 4.73 -21.96 34.14
CA LYS A 12 5.77 -21.79 33.10
C LYS A 12 7.11 -22.43 33.47
N GLU A 13 7.52 -22.33 34.74
CA GLU A 13 8.81 -22.88 35.19
C GLU A 13 8.78 -24.39 35.42
N VAL A 14 7.68 -24.93 35.94
CA VAL A 14 7.57 -26.34 36.38
C VAL A 14 6.80 -27.20 35.38
N GLY A 15 6.00 -26.58 34.50
CA GLY A 15 5.05 -27.29 33.65
C GLY A 15 3.80 -27.72 34.43
N ILE A 16 2.77 -28.15 33.72
CA ILE A 16 1.50 -28.65 34.27
C ILE A 16 1.53 -30.18 34.18
N PHE A 17 1.49 -30.85 35.33
CA PHE A 17 1.49 -32.32 35.38
C PHE A 17 0.07 -32.85 35.53
N CYS A 18 -0.40 -33.66 34.57
CA CYS A 18 -1.74 -34.25 34.57
C CYS A 18 -1.69 -35.72 34.10
N GLU A 19 -2.24 -36.64 34.90
CA GLU A 19 -2.41 -38.08 34.55
C GLU A 19 -1.14 -38.74 33.95
N ASP A 20 0.03 -38.40 34.51
CA ASP A 20 1.40 -38.84 34.12
C ASP A 20 2.03 -38.10 32.93
N PHE A 21 1.37 -37.09 32.39
CA PHE A 21 1.88 -36.28 31.28
C PHE A 21 2.29 -34.88 31.76
N LEU A 22 3.47 -34.45 31.32
CA LEU A 22 4.00 -33.12 31.59
C LEU A 22 3.73 -32.19 30.40
N PHE A 23 2.96 -31.14 30.65
CA PHE A 23 2.63 -30.12 29.67
C PHE A 23 3.44 -28.85 29.91
N ARG A 24 4.01 -28.29 28.85
CA ARG A 24 4.73 -27.01 28.88
C ARG A 24 3.88 -25.92 28.26
N VAL A 25 3.90 -24.76 28.90
CA VAL A 25 3.32 -23.53 28.38
C VAL A 25 4.37 -22.86 27.51
N SER A 26 4.00 -22.43 26.31
CA SER A 26 4.88 -21.64 25.46
C SER A 26 5.26 -20.31 26.14
N SER A 27 6.46 -19.80 25.88
CA SER A 27 6.96 -18.56 26.49
C SER A 27 6.09 -17.33 26.21
N ASP A 28 5.32 -17.37 25.12
CA ASP A 28 4.40 -16.32 24.65
C ASP A 28 2.94 -16.51 25.13
N ASP A 29 2.67 -17.50 25.98
CA ASP A 29 1.32 -17.88 26.43
C ASP A 29 0.33 -18.20 25.28
N LEU A 30 0.83 -18.57 24.09
CA LEU A 30 -0.03 -18.82 22.93
C LEU A 30 -0.46 -20.28 22.77
N PHE A 31 0.24 -21.23 23.36
CA PHE A 31 -0.16 -22.64 23.29
C PHE A 31 0.44 -23.45 24.44
N VAL A 32 -0.21 -24.58 24.73
CA VAL A 32 0.27 -25.60 25.65
C VAL A 32 0.57 -26.86 24.86
N TYR A 33 1.75 -27.44 25.07
CA TYR A 33 2.18 -28.63 24.36
C TYR A 33 2.70 -29.71 25.32
N LEU A 34 2.62 -30.96 24.89
CA LEU A 34 3.20 -32.09 25.62
C LEU A 34 4.73 -32.07 25.49
N GLU A 35 5.45 -32.14 26.61
CA GLU A 35 6.92 -32.06 26.63
C GLU A 35 7.59 -33.25 25.94
N GLU A 36 7.12 -34.46 26.25
CA GLU A 36 7.63 -35.69 25.66
C GLU A 36 6.68 -36.16 24.55
N PRO A 37 7.16 -36.29 23.30
CA PRO A 37 6.33 -36.83 22.22
C PRO A 37 5.96 -38.29 22.54
N LEU A 38 4.70 -38.65 22.30
CA LEU A 38 4.21 -40.02 22.53
C LEU A 38 4.80 -40.97 21.49
N LEU A 39 5.90 -41.65 21.85
CA LEU A 39 6.67 -42.52 20.97
C LEU A 39 6.06 -43.93 20.90
N GLU A 40 5.44 -44.42 21.97
CA GLU A 40 4.84 -45.77 22.03
C GLU A 40 3.32 -45.78 21.77
N GLU A 41 2.83 -46.80 21.07
CA GLU A 41 1.39 -46.95 20.76
C GLU A 41 0.52 -47.15 22.01
N GLU A 42 1.10 -47.68 23.08
CA GLU A 42 0.43 -47.87 24.38
C GLU A 42 0.22 -46.54 25.12
N GLU A 43 1.22 -45.66 25.07
CA GLU A 43 1.15 -44.30 25.63
C GLU A 43 0.14 -43.43 24.89
N LYS A 44 0.09 -43.54 23.56
CA LYS A 44 -0.93 -42.86 22.74
C LYS A 44 -2.34 -43.28 23.14
N LYS A 45 -2.60 -44.59 23.27
CA LYS A 45 -3.91 -45.08 23.72
C LYS A 45 -4.26 -44.55 25.10
N ARG A 46 -3.32 -44.61 26.05
CA ARG A 46 -3.50 -44.09 27.40
C ARG A 46 -3.80 -42.58 27.42
N PHE A 47 -3.14 -41.82 26.57
CA PHE A 47 -3.33 -40.37 26.44
C PHE A 47 -4.74 -40.03 25.92
N TYR A 48 -5.18 -40.68 24.84
CA TYR A 48 -6.51 -40.44 24.28
C TYR A 48 -7.65 -40.98 25.19
N GLU A 49 -7.43 -42.09 25.89
CA GLU A 49 -8.40 -42.63 26.88
C GLU A 49 -8.57 -41.71 28.09
N ASN A 50 -7.50 -41.05 28.54
CA ASN A 50 -7.53 -40.11 29.67
C ASN A 50 -7.77 -38.65 29.25
N TRP A 51 -8.05 -38.38 27.97
CA TRP A 51 -8.14 -37.02 27.44
C TRP A 51 -9.16 -36.14 28.17
N GLU A 52 -10.32 -36.67 28.56
CA GLU A 52 -11.32 -35.91 29.34
C GLU A 52 -10.78 -35.47 30.70
N LYS A 53 -10.04 -36.35 31.41
CA LYS A 53 -9.41 -36.01 32.69
C LYS A 53 -8.28 -35.00 32.51
N ILE A 54 -7.52 -35.11 31.42
CA ILE A 54 -6.46 -34.16 31.07
C ILE A 54 -7.07 -32.78 30.81
N LYS A 55 -8.20 -32.70 30.07
CA LYS A 55 -8.92 -31.44 29.84
C LYS A 55 -9.38 -30.80 31.15
N ASP A 56 -9.98 -31.57 32.05
CA ASP A 56 -10.43 -31.05 33.35
C ASP A 56 -9.26 -30.62 34.23
N CYS A 57 -8.16 -31.38 34.23
CA CYS A 57 -6.93 -31.01 34.93
C CYS A 57 -6.33 -29.70 34.39
N LEU A 58 -6.22 -29.54 33.07
CA LEU A 58 -5.73 -28.29 32.45
C LEU A 58 -6.62 -27.09 32.82
N LYS A 59 -7.95 -27.27 32.79
CA LYS A 59 -8.92 -26.23 33.20
C LYS A 59 -8.81 -25.86 34.68
N LEU A 60 -8.63 -26.84 35.56
CA LEU A 60 -8.43 -26.62 37.00
C LEU A 60 -7.13 -25.85 37.29
N ASN A 61 -6.11 -26.02 36.43
CA ASN A 61 -4.86 -25.28 36.51
C ASN A 61 -4.96 -23.88 35.85
N GLY A 62 -6.13 -23.45 35.39
CA GLY A 62 -6.39 -22.12 34.86
C GLY A 62 -6.31 -21.98 33.34
N VAL A 63 -6.02 -23.06 32.59
CA VAL A 63 -5.99 -23.03 31.12
C VAL A 63 -7.43 -23.05 30.60
N GLN A 64 -7.87 -21.97 29.95
CA GLN A 64 -9.25 -21.85 29.48
C GLN A 64 -9.42 -22.34 28.04
N LEU A 65 -8.44 -22.11 27.17
CA LEU A 65 -8.51 -22.41 25.73
C LEU A 65 -7.98 -23.81 25.38
N VAL A 66 -8.42 -24.82 26.13
CA VAL A 66 -8.10 -26.23 25.87
C VAL A 66 -8.84 -26.71 24.62
N LEU A 67 -8.14 -27.38 23.70
CA LEU A 67 -8.71 -27.89 22.46
C LEU A 67 -9.69 -29.04 22.74
N ASP A 68 -10.69 -29.21 21.89
CA ASP A 68 -11.59 -30.37 21.98
C ASP A 68 -10.86 -31.69 21.70
N GLN A 69 -9.87 -31.63 20.80
CA GLN A 69 -8.97 -32.72 20.46
C GLN A 69 -7.53 -32.19 20.36
N PRO A 70 -6.51 -32.99 20.77
CA PRO A 70 -5.11 -32.62 20.61
C PRO A 70 -4.74 -32.46 19.13
N GLU A 71 -4.00 -31.41 18.79
CA GLU A 71 -3.48 -31.17 17.45
C GLU A 71 -1.97 -31.46 17.39
N VAL A 72 -1.49 -32.11 16.33
CA VAL A 72 -0.05 -32.32 16.12
C VAL A 72 0.49 -31.26 15.17
N VAL A 73 1.38 -30.40 15.66
CA VAL A 73 2.03 -29.33 14.88
C VAL A 73 3.53 -29.39 15.14
N GLU A 74 4.34 -29.46 14.09
CA GLU A 74 5.82 -29.52 14.18
C GLU A 74 6.34 -30.58 15.18
N GLU A 75 5.81 -31.81 15.11
CA GLU A 75 6.16 -32.93 16.01
C GLU A 75 5.80 -32.73 17.50
N LYS A 76 5.07 -31.66 17.84
CA LYS A 76 4.54 -31.40 19.19
C LYS A 76 3.04 -31.65 19.23
N ILE A 77 2.56 -32.19 20.35
CA ILE A 77 1.13 -32.37 20.62
C ILE A 77 0.63 -31.14 21.36
N ILE A 78 -0.12 -30.29 20.67
CA ILE A 78 -0.77 -29.10 21.21
C ILE A 78 -2.10 -29.50 21.84
N VAL A 79 -2.31 -29.07 23.08
CA VAL A 79 -3.52 -29.37 23.86
C VAL A 79 -4.36 -28.14 24.18
N ALA A 80 -3.79 -26.95 24.09
CA ALA A 80 -4.49 -25.67 24.23
C ALA A 80 -3.90 -24.63 23.28
N LYS A 81 -4.73 -23.75 22.73
CA LYS A 81 -4.32 -22.76 21.72
C LYS A 81 -5.02 -21.43 21.95
N ALA A 82 -4.22 -20.38 22.07
CA ALA A 82 -4.66 -19.00 22.17
C ALA A 82 -5.22 -18.46 20.85
N TYR A 83 -5.91 -17.33 20.95
CA TYR A 83 -6.26 -16.49 19.81
C TYR A 83 -5.29 -15.30 19.78
N PRO A 84 -4.26 -15.28 18.92
CA PRO A 84 -3.34 -14.14 18.88
C PRO A 84 -4.08 -12.86 18.46
N PRO A 85 -3.63 -11.68 18.94
CA PRO A 85 -4.18 -10.42 18.48
C PRO A 85 -3.95 -10.26 16.99
N LYS A 86 -4.88 -9.57 16.30
CA LYS A 86 -4.69 -9.19 14.90
C LYS A 86 -4.31 -7.73 14.83
N GLU A 87 -3.21 -7.45 14.14
CA GLU A 87 -2.78 -6.09 13.87
C GLU A 87 -3.78 -5.36 12.98
N GLY A 88 -3.88 -4.06 13.21
CA GLY A 88 -4.65 -3.17 12.37
C GLY A 88 -3.85 -2.82 11.12
N LEU A 89 -4.55 -2.52 10.03
CA LEU A 89 -3.93 -2.01 8.82
C LEU A 89 -4.21 -0.51 8.71
N PRO A 90 -3.18 0.33 8.52
CA PRO A 90 -3.39 1.76 8.37
C PRO A 90 -4.11 2.05 7.06
N GLU A 91 -4.83 3.17 7.04
CA GLU A 91 -5.39 3.70 5.81
C GLU A 91 -4.26 3.98 4.81
N ARG A 92 -4.44 3.61 3.54
CA ARG A 92 -3.44 3.87 2.50
C ARG A 92 -4.08 4.09 1.13
N ILE A 93 -3.29 4.67 0.24
CA ILE A 93 -3.66 4.88 -1.16
C ILE A 93 -2.62 4.24 -2.07
N GLU A 94 -3.05 3.85 -3.27
CA GLU A 94 -2.21 3.28 -4.31
C GLU A 94 -2.56 3.93 -5.65
N PHE A 95 -1.62 4.66 -6.24
CA PHE A 95 -1.84 5.33 -7.51
C PHE A 95 -2.02 4.31 -8.64
N LEU A 96 -2.94 4.61 -9.57
CA LEU A 96 -3.11 3.78 -10.76
C LEU A 96 -1.88 3.91 -11.69
N PRO A 97 -1.60 2.92 -12.55
CA PRO A 97 -0.37 2.85 -13.34
C PRO A 97 -0.02 4.13 -14.10
N LYS A 98 -1.03 4.81 -14.67
CA LYS A 98 -0.86 6.09 -15.37
C LYS A 98 -0.19 7.18 -14.51
N PHE A 99 -0.47 7.19 -13.21
CA PHE A 99 -0.02 8.22 -12.27
C PHE A 99 1.22 7.78 -11.44
N LEU A 100 1.68 6.53 -11.58
CA LEU A 100 2.92 6.07 -10.93
C LEU A 100 4.15 6.86 -11.39
N LYS A 101 4.14 7.29 -12.67
CA LYS A 101 5.17 8.15 -13.27
C LYS A 101 5.38 9.48 -12.55
N LEU A 102 4.43 9.93 -11.70
CA LEU A 102 4.63 11.10 -10.83
C LEU A 102 5.75 10.87 -9.79
N PHE A 103 6.11 9.62 -9.51
CA PHE A 103 7.00 9.19 -8.43
C PHE A 103 8.32 8.60 -8.89
N GLU A 104 8.40 8.12 -10.14
CA GLU A 104 9.55 7.40 -10.71
C GLU A 104 10.83 8.24 -10.81
N ARG A 105 10.80 9.52 -10.40
CA ARG A 105 11.92 10.44 -10.57
C ARG A 105 12.88 10.56 -9.37
N LYS A 106 12.69 9.80 -8.30
CA LYS A 106 13.55 9.94 -7.11
C LYS A 106 14.81 9.08 -7.13
N GLU A 107 14.86 7.96 -7.84
CA GLU A 107 16.04 7.10 -7.86
C GLU A 107 16.12 6.33 -9.20
N GLU A 108 16.45 7.01 -10.29
CA GLU A 108 17.03 6.29 -11.44
C GLU A 108 18.49 6.02 -11.07
N SER A 109 18.78 4.78 -10.71
CA SER A 109 20.15 4.34 -10.52
C SER A 109 20.81 4.16 -11.91
N PRO A 110 22.14 4.29 -12.04
CA PRO A 110 22.83 4.08 -13.31
C PRO A 110 22.56 2.72 -13.97
N GLU A 111 22.09 1.74 -13.18
CA GLU A 111 21.80 0.36 -13.60
C GLU A 111 20.52 0.24 -14.45
N ASP A 112 19.60 1.20 -14.35
CA ASP A 112 18.36 1.23 -15.16
C ASP A 112 18.63 1.63 -16.63
N PHE A 113 19.81 2.20 -16.91
CA PHE A 113 20.29 2.47 -18.26
C PHE A 113 20.86 1.23 -18.96
N GLU A 114 21.25 0.18 -18.22
CA GLU A 114 21.87 -1.02 -18.81
C GLU A 114 20.85 -2.10 -19.22
N LYS A 115 19.60 -2.00 -18.76
CA LYS A 115 18.48 -2.86 -19.21
C LYS A 115 17.75 -2.32 -20.45
N ILE A 116 18.42 -1.47 -21.23
CA ILE A 116 17.95 -1.11 -22.57
C ILE A 116 18.28 -2.30 -23.49
N GLU A 117 17.57 -3.40 -23.31
CA GLU A 117 17.35 -4.31 -24.44
C GLU A 117 16.56 -3.54 -25.49
N GLU A 118 16.93 -3.76 -26.75
CA GLU A 118 16.37 -3.18 -27.96
C GLU A 118 14.84 -3.36 -28.02
N SER A 119 14.08 -2.56 -27.28
CA SER A 119 12.68 -2.32 -27.59
C SER A 119 12.64 -1.43 -28.82
N GLU A 120 11.88 -1.84 -29.83
CA GLU A 120 11.67 -1.11 -31.07
C GLU A 120 11.42 0.38 -30.80
N GLY A 121 12.43 1.22 -31.07
CA GLY A 121 12.31 2.68 -31.24
C GLY A 121 11.28 3.39 -30.36
N GLU A 122 11.28 3.19 -29.04
CA GLU A 122 10.43 3.99 -28.15
C GLU A 122 10.87 5.46 -28.23
N ASP A 123 9.96 6.34 -28.63
CA ASP A 123 10.23 7.78 -28.67
C ASP A 123 10.49 8.27 -27.23
N LEU A 124 11.74 8.59 -26.93
CA LEU A 124 12.16 9.10 -25.62
C LEU A 124 11.35 10.36 -25.21
N ARG A 125 10.81 11.10 -26.17
CA ARG A 125 9.94 12.24 -25.89
C ARG A 125 8.60 11.84 -25.26
N GLU A 126 8.09 10.64 -25.55
CA GLU A 126 6.85 10.10 -24.96
C GLU A 126 7.09 9.35 -23.65
N ARG A 127 8.29 8.80 -23.45
CA ARG A 127 8.63 8.08 -22.22
C ARG A 127 8.62 9.01 -21.01
N PHE A 128 9.28 10.17 -21.12
CA PHE A 128 9.47 11.10 -20.01
C PHE A 128 8.34 12.11 -19.88
N GLN A 129 7.12 11.69 -19.49
CA GLN A 129 6.00 12.63 -19.31
C GLN A 129 5.98 13.22 -17.89
N LYS A 130 6.45 14.46 -17.74
CA LYS A 130 6.41 15.19 -16.45
C LYS A 130 5.02 15.70 -16.09
N ILE A 131 4.20 16.01 -17.09
CA ILE A 131 2.88 16.60 -16.92
C ILE A 131 1.84 15.51 -17.19
N ILE A 132 1.19 15.02 -16.14
CA ILE A 132 0.19 13.96 -16.24
C ILE A 132 -1.18 14.55 -15.90
N CYS A 133 -2.10 14.50 -16.86
CA CYS A 133 -3.46 15.01 -16.68
C CYS A 133 -4.45 13.89 -16.37
N ALA A 134 -5.48 14.23 -15.61
CA ALA A 134 -6.69 13.42 -15.44
C ALA A 134 -7.88 14.14 -16.10
N VAL A 135 -8.81 13.37 -16.66
CA VAL A 135 -10.12 13.90 -17.07
C VAL A 135 -11.10 13.88 -15.91
N GLN A 136 -12.13 14.73 -15.95
CA GLN A 136 -13.20 14.70 -14.96
C GLN A 136 -13.80 13.28 -14.83
N GLY A 137 -13.91 12.80 -13.59
CA GLY A 137 -14.39 11.47 -13.25
C GLY A 137 -13.35 10.35 -13.37
N GLU A 138 -12.15 10.63 -13.90
CA GLU A 138 -11.10 9.62 -14.02
C GLU A 138 -10.60 9.20 -12.63
N PRO A 139 -10.48 7.89 -12.38
CA PRO A 139 -9.85 7.41 -11.16
C PRO A 139 -8.35 7.66 -11.20
N ILE A 140 -7.79 8.11 -10.07
CA ILE A 140 -6.37 8.46 -9.91
C ILE A 140 -5.66 7.43 -9.03
N ALA A 141 -6.29 7.05 -7.93
CA ALA A 141 -5.74 6.11 -6.96
C ALA A 141 -6.82 5.21 -6.38
N LYS A 142 -6.43 4.02 -5.95
CA LYS A 142 -7.21 3.14 -5.09
C LYS A 142 -7.05 3.56 -3.65
N TRP A 143 -8.12 3.52 -2.90
CA TRP A 143 -8.16 3.78 -1.47
C TRP A 143 -8.37 2.48 -0.71
N TYR A 144 -7.58 2.26 0.33
CA TYR A 144 -7.73 1.14 1.24
C TYR A 144 -8.04 1.70 2.62
N PRO A 145 -9.27 1.51 3.14
CA PRO A 145 -9.66 2.01 4.45
C PRO A 145 -8.84 1.33 5.55
N SER A 146 -8.71 2.01 6.70
CA SER A 146 -8.06 1.40 7.86
C SER A 146 -8.85 0.20 8.37
N VAL A 147 -8.13 -0.85 8.79
CA VAL A 147 -8.69 -2.03 9.45
C VAL A 147 -8.32 -1.92 10.93
N PRO A 148 -9.30 -1.83 11.84
CA PRO A 148 -8.99 -1.73 13.27
C PRO A 148 -8.33 -3.02 13.76
N PRO A 149 -7.36 -2.92 14.69
CA PRO A 149 -6.76 -4.10 15.29
C PRO A 149 -7.80 -4.83 16.17
N THR A 150 -7.70 -6.15 16.29
CA THR A 150 -8.60 -6.94 17.15
C THR A 150 -7.82 -7.58 18.30
N PRO A 151 -8.26 -7.41 19.57
CA PRO A 151 -7.63 -8.07 20.70
C PRO A 151 -7.62 -9.59 20.57
N GLY A 152 -6.55 -10.19 21.08
CA GLY A 152 -6.39 -11.63 21.23
C GLY A 152 -6.79 -12.09 22.64
N LEU A 153 -6.71 -13.41 22.85
CA LEU A 153 -6.85 -14.07 24.13
C LEU A 153 -5.72 -15.08 24.30
N ASN A 154 -4.95 -14.99 25.39
CA ASN A 154 -3.94 -15.98 25.73
C ASN A 154 -4.58 -17.30 26.22
N ILE A 155 -3.78 -18.35 26.44
CA ILE A 155 -4.27 -19.66 26.92
C ILE A 155 -4.99 -19.59 28.30
N TRP A 156 -4.75 -18.53 29.07
CA TRP A 156 -5.31 -18.28 30.40
C TRP A 156 -6.65 -17.52 30.35
N GLY A 157 -7.04 -17.03 29.16
CA GLY A 157 -8.22 -16.19 28.97
C GLY A 157 -7.99 -14.69 29.22
N ASP A 158 -6.74 -14.26 29.43
CA ASP A 158 -6.42 -12.83 29.50
C ASP A 158 -6.40 -12.23 28.09
N VAL A 159 -6.88 -10.99 27.98
CA VAL A 159 -6.88 -10.23 26.74
C VAL A 159 -5.44 -9.82 26.38
N ILE A 160 -5.05 -10.11 25.13
CA ILE A 160 -3.80 -9.62 24.55
C ILE A 160 -4.16 -8.40 23.69
N GLU A 161 -3.76 -7.22 24.13
CA GLU A 161 -3.96 -6.00 23.35
C GLU A 161 -3.03 -5.99 22.12
N PRO A 162 -3.56 -5.64 20.94
CA PRO A 162 -2.75 -5.52 19.73
C PRO A 162 -1.87 -4.28 19.79
N PRO A 163 -0.81 -4.19 18.96
CA PRO A 163 -0.04 -2.97 18.80
C PRO A 163 -0.95 -1.78 18.41
N PRO A 164 -0.68 -0.56 18.92
CA PRO A 164 -1.47 0.61 18.58
C PRO A 164 -1.34 0.90 17.08
N LEU A 165 -2.47 1.16 16.43
CA LEU A 165 -2.51 1.58 15.03
C LEU A 165 -2.18 3.08 14.94
N SER A 166 -1.31 3.47 14.01
CA SER A 166 -1.05 4.89 13.75
C SER A 166 -2.32 5.59 13.25
N GLU A 167 -2.69 6.69 13.91
CA GLU A 167 -3.84 7.53 13.52
C GLU A 167 -3.48 8.60 12.49
N GLU A 168 -2.23 8.68 12.04
CA GLU A 168 -1.82 9.67 11.05
C GLU A 168 -2.47 9.37 9.69
N LYS A 169 -3.21 10.36 9.16
CA LYS A 169 -3.75 10.29 7.81
C LYS A 169 -2.60 10.14 6.82
N SER A 170 -2.65 9.07 6.03
CA SER A 170 -1.62 8.78 5.04
C SER A 170 -1.67 9.70 3.82
N PHE A 171 -2.77 10.44 3.63
CA PHE A 171 -2.94 11.39 2.53
C PHE A 171 -3.95 12.50 2.85
N GLU A 172 -3.85 13.59 2.09
CA GLU A 172 -4.84 14.67 2.05
C GLU A 172 -5.46 14.78 0.66
N LEU A 173 -6.75 15.09 0.61
CA LEU A 173 -7.46 15.38 -0.63
C LEU A 173 -7.57 16.90 -0.81
N GLY A 174 -7.16 17.36 -1.98
CA GLY A 174 -7.33 18.74 -2.42
C GLY A 174 -8.76 19.04 -2.86
N GLU A 175 -8.96 20.27 -3.32
CA GLU A 175 -10.29 20.77 -3.63
C GLU A 175 -10.89 20.06 -4.85
N ASN A 176 -10.03 19.66 -5.80
CA ASN A 176 -10.43 19.17 -7.12
C ASN A 176 -10.41 17.64 -7.26
N VAL A 177 -10.29 16.93 -6.14
CA VAL A 177 -10.40 15.47 -6.05
C VAL A 177 -11.43 15.08 -5.00
N TYR A 178 -11.99 13.89 -5.13
CA TYR A 178 -12.90 13.31 -4.13
C TYR A 178 -12.63 11.82 -3.94
N LEU A 179 -12.96 11.34 -2.75
CA LEU A 179 -13.03 9.91 -2.46
C LEU A 179 -14.41 9.38 -2.80
N ASP A 180 -14.45 8.36 -3.65
CA ASP A 180 -15.62 7.54 -3.92
C ASP A 180 -15.56 6.29 -3.04
N GLU A 181 -16.20 6.36 -1.87
CA GLU A 181 -16.23 5.27 -0.89
C GLU A 181 -16.92 4.00 -1.41
N LYS A 182 -17.78 4.11 -2.43
CA LYS A 182 -18.48 2.92 -2.97
C LYS A 182 -17.55 2.08 -3.83
N GLU A 183 -16.68 2.73 -4.60
CA GLU A 183 -15.73 2.07 -5.48
C GLU A 183 -14.33 1.95 -4.85
N ASN A 184 -14.10 2.58 -3.70
CA ASN A 184 -12.80 2.71 -3.06
C ASN A 184 -11.76 3.36 -3.98
N LEU A 185 -12.16 4.45 -4.65
CA LEU A 185 -11.33 5.16 -5.62
C LEU A 185 -11.27 6.65 -5.31
N ILE A 186 -10.10 7.24 -5.46
CA ILE A 186 -9.94 8.69 -5.51
C ILE A 186 -10.09 9.12 -6.96
N LYS A 187 -11.03 10.03 -7.22
CA LYS A 187 -11.42 10.45 -8.57
C LYS A 187 -11.26 11.96 -8.75
N ALA A 188 -11.05 12.35 -10.01
CA ALA A 188 -10.99 13.74 -10.44
C ALA A 188 -12.37 14.41 -10.43
N LYS A 189 -12.52 15.56 -9.75
CA LYS A 189 -13.73 16.40 -9.88
C LYS A 189 -13.76 17.20 -11.18
N ILE A 190 -12.58 17.55 -11.68
CA ILE A 190 -12.37 18.37 -12.87
C ILE A 190 -11.19 17.83 -13.68
N SER A 191 -11.11 18.20 -14.96
CA SER A 191 -9.95 17.88 -15.78
C SER A 191 -8.78 18.84 -15.51
N GLY A 192 -7.57 18.31 -15.41
CA GLY A 192 -6.36 19.11 -15.13
C GLY A 192 -5.14 18.25 -14.87
N VAL A 193 -4.04 18.90 -14.51
CA VAL A 193 -2.78 18.24 -14.11
C VAL A 193 -2.92 17.68 -12.70
N VAL A 194 -2.58 16.41 -12.52
CA VAL A 194 -2.54 15.78 -11.21
C VAL A 194 -1.29 16.24 -10.46
N ILE A 195 -1.49 16.78 -9.27
CA ILE A 195 -0.43 17.24 -8.37
C ILE A 195 -0.43 16.36 -7.13
N TYR A 196 0.73 15.79 -6.81
CA TYR A 196 0.95 15.13 -5.54
C TYR A 196 2.14 15.75 -4.81
N ALA A 197 1.88 16.41 -3.68
CA ALA A 197 2.91 17.07 -2.90
C ALA A 197 2.60 16.98 -1.41
N ARG A 198 3.59 16.60 -0.59
CA ARG A 198 3.47 16.50 0.88
C ARG A 198 2.27 15.66 1.34
N GLY A 199 2.01 14.54 0.66
CA GLY A 199 0.87 13.67 0.97
C GLY A 199 -0.48 14.17 0.43
N LYS A 200 -0.54 15.35 -0.19
CA LYS A 200 -1.78 15.91 -0.73
C LYS A 200 -1.92 15.61 -2.22
N ILE A 201 -3.04 14.99 -2.61
CA ILE A 201 -3.46 14.80 -4.00
C ILE A 201 -4.39 15.95 -4.38
N ASP A 202 -4.14 16.61 -5.50
CA ASP A 202 -5.07 17.59 -6.07
C ASP A 202 -4.99 17.61 -7.60
N ILE A 203 -5.91 18.34 -8.23
CA ILE A 203 -5.87 18.62 -9.67
C ILE A 203 -5.80 20.11 -9.90
N SER A 204 -4.89 20.54 -10.76
CA SER A 204 -4.80 21.92 -11.21
C SER A 204 -5.34 22.06 -12.64
N PRO A 205 -6.47 22.77 -12.85
CA PRO A 205 -6.98 23.03 -14.20
C PRO A 205 -6.09 23.99 -14.99
N GLU A 206 -5.27 24.79 -14.29
CA GLU A 206 -4.30 25.68 -14.88
C GLU A 206 -2.89 25.25 -14.45
N TYR A 207 -1.94 25.19 -15.39
CA TYR A 207 -0.60 24.75 -15.08
C TYR A 207 0.44 25.67 -15.71
N VAL A 208 1.50 25.96 -14.95
CA VAL A 208 2.61 26.78 -15.40
C VAL A 208 3.88 25.94 -15.43
N LEU A 209 4.35 25.61 -16.62
CA LEU A 209 5.65 25.00 -16.84
C LEU A 209 6.73 26.08 -16.78
N LYS A 210 7.50 26.10 -15.69
CA LYS A 210 8.65 27.00 -15.49
C LYS A 210 9.91 26.41 -16.13
N GLY A 211 9.95 26.40 -17.45
CA GLY A 211 11.08 25.87 -18.21
C GLY A 211 10.69 25.47 -19.62
N ASP A 212 11.64 24.80 -20.28
CA ASP A 212 11.52 24.37 -21.67
C ASP A 212 10.80 23.02 -21.78
N VAL A 213 10.21 22.77 -22.94
CA VAL A 213 9.73 21.44 -23.33
C VAL A 213 10.89 20.71 -24.01
N ASP A 214 11.55 19.84 -23.25
CA ASP A 214 12.72 19.06 -23.64
C ASP A 214 12.63 17.62 -23.09
N PHE A 215 13.71 16.84 -23.15
CA PHE A 215 13.72 15.46 -22.64
C PHE A 215 13.50 15.35 -21.13
N SER A 216 13.60 16.45 -20.36
CA SER A 216 13.25 16.47 -18.94
C SER A 216 11.75 16.62 -18.70
N VAL A 217 10.99 17.07 -19.70
CA VAL A 217 9.53 17.28 -19.61
C VAL A 217 8.75 16.29 -20.46
N GLY A 218 9.30 15.92 -21.62
CA GLY A 218 8.66 15.11 -22.64
C GLY A 218 7.66 15.89 -23.49
N ASN A 219 7.00 15.17 -24.39
CA ASN A 219 5.81 15.64 -25.06
C ASN A 219 4.71 15.90 -24.03
N ILE A 220 3.87 16.91 -24.31
CA ILE A 220 2.84 17.36 -23.38
C ILE A 220 1.48 17.04 -23.95
N HIS A 221 0.68 16.27 -23.22
CA HIS A 221 -0.74 16.07 -23.50
C HIS A 221 -1.57 16.72 -22.38
N PHE A 222 -1.83 18.01 -22.53
CA PHE A 222 -2.49 18.82 -21.53
C PHE A 222 -4.01 18.82 -21.70
N ILE A 223 -4.69 18.40 -20.63
CA ILE A 223 -6.15 18.46 -20.53
C ILE A 223 -6.48 19.31 -19.31
N GLY A 224 -6.97 20.53 -19.57
CA GLY A 224 -7.29 21.51 -18.53
C GLY A 224 -7.76 22.82 -19.17
N LYS A 225 -7.85 23.87 -18.36
CA LYS A 225 -8.27 25.21 -18.79
C LYS A 225 -7.15 26.00 -19.45
N LYS A 226 -5.96 26.05 -18.83
CA LYS A 226 -4.82 26.85 -19.33
C LYS A 226 -3.48 26.18 -19.05
N LEU A 227 -2.66 26.03 -20.08
CA LEU A 227 -1.24 25.69 -19.96
C LEU A 227 -0.41 26.91 -20.32
N THR A 228 0.42 27.37 -19.39
CA THR A 228 1.44 28.40 -19.65
C THR A 228 2.82 27.74 -19.69
N ILE A 229 3.53 27.89 -20.81
CA ILE A 229 4.92 27.46 -20.98
C ILE A 229 5.80 28.71 -20.93
N GLN A 230 6.64 28.81 -19.89
CA GLN A 230 7.51 29.99 -19.71
C GLN A 230 8.79 29.93 -20.56
N GLY A 231 9.25 28.73 -20.91
CA GLY A 231 10.43 28.50 -21.74
C GLY A 231 10.09 28.19 -23.20
N ASP A 232 11.06 27.61 -23.89
CA ASP A 232 10.97 27.26 -25.30
C ASP A 232 10.41 25.84 -25.51
N VAL A 233 9.80 25.61 -26.67
CA VAL A 233 9.51 24.24 -27.15
C VAL A 233 10.67 23.81 -28.05
N LYS A 234 11.46 22.82 -27.59
CA LYS A 234 12.68 22.37 -28.28
C LYS A 234 12.39 21.53 -29.51
N TYR A 235 13.43 21.29 -30.29
CA TYR A 235 13.37 20.60 -31.58
C TYR A 235 12.62 19.26 -31.53
N GLY A 236 11.58 19.15 -32.36
CA GLY A 236 10.83 17.91 -32.54
C GLY A 236 9.87 17.54 -31.41
N PHE A 237 9.67 18.40 -30.40
CA PHE A 237 8.71 18.14 -29.33
C PHE A 237 7.28 18.47 -29.76
N THR A 238 6.34 17.75 -29.15
CA THR A 238 4.90 17.91 -29.38
C THR A 238 4.21 18.43 -28.13
N VAL A 239 3.34 19.43 -28.30
CA VAL A 239 2.44 19.96 -27.26
C VAL A 239 1.02 19.88 -27.78
N GLU A 240 0.22 19.01 -27.18
CA GLU A 240 -1.21 18.90 -27.39
C GLU A 240 -1.93 19.54 -26.20
N CYS A 241 -2.78 20.53 -26.45
CA CYS A 241 -3.48 21.29 -25.42
C CYS A 241 -4.97 21.40 -25.77
N LYS A 242 -5.83 20.82 -24.92
CA LYS A 242 -7.29 20.96 -25.11
C LYS A 242 -7.85 22.33 -24.71
N GLY A 243 -7.12 23.05 -23.86
CA GLY A 243 -7.52 24.34 -23.33
C GLY A 243 -6.80 25.50 -24.02
N ILE A 244 -6.53 26.55 -23.25
CA ILE A 244 -5.71 27.68 -23.69
C ILE A 244 -4.24 27.33 -23.57
N LEU A 245 -3.47 27.48 -24.65
CA LEU A 245 -2.01 27.40 -24.62
C LEU A 245 -1.43 28.82 -24.65
N GLU A 246 -0.68 29.20 -23.61
CA GLU A 246 0.10 30.43 -23.54
C GLU A 246 1.59 30.10 -23.59
N LEU A 247 2.22 30.38 -24.73
CA LEU A 247 3.65 30.16 -24.94
C LEU A 247 4.42 31.48 -24.84
N LYS A 248 5.25 31.61 -23.81
CA LYS A 248 6.09 32.81 -23.59
C LYS A 248 7.44 32.74 -24.28
N GLY A 249 8.01 31.54 -24.41
CA GLY A 249 9.24 31.32 -25.16
C GLY A 249 9.01 31.14 -26.66
N CYS A 250 10.04 30.65 -27.34
CA CYS A 250 10.04 30.42 -28.78
C CYS A 250 9.81 28.94 -29.12
N THR A 251 9.55 28.65 -30.39
CA THR A 251 9.62 27.29 -30.92
C THR A 251 10.93 27.09 -31.69
N GLU A 252 11.51 25.89 -31.61
CA GLU A 252 12.55 25.42 -32.52
C GLU A 252 11.96 24.71 -33.74
N ASN A 253 12.80 24.17 -34.63
CA ASN A 253 12.33 23.47 -35.82
C ASN A 253 11.64 22.12 -35.49
N LYS A 254 10.74 21.67 -36.38
CA LYS A 254 9.96 20.41 -36.25
C LYS A 254 9.08 20.32 -35.01
N VAL A 255 8.78 21.43 -34.36
CA VAL A 255 7.85 21.46 -33.23
C VAL A 255 6.43 21.23 -33.76
N THR A 256 5.62 20.47 -33.01
CA THR A 256 4.19 20.31 -33.30
C THR A 256 3.37 20.85 -32.14
N LEU A 257 2.55 21.87 -32.40
CA LEU A 257 1.59 22.40 -31.44
C LEU A 257 0.18 22.07 -31.95
N LYS A 258 -0.60 21.30 -31.18
CA LYS A 258 -2.02 21.04 -31.45
C LYS A 258 -2.86 21.63 -30.33
N ILE A 259 -3.68 22.63 -30.64
CA ILE A 259 -4.48 23.35 -29.67
C ILE A 259 -5.95 23.21 -30.07
N GLU A 260 -6.82 22.70 -29.19
CA GLU A 260 -8.27 22.70 -29.44
C GLU A 260 -8.93 24.02 -28.98
N GLY A 261 -8.32 24.71 -28.02
CA GLY A 261 -8.82 25.96 -27.45
C GLY A 261 -8.23 27.21 -28.12
N SER A 262 -7.60 28.08 -27.32
CA SER A 262 -6.99 29.32 -27.82
C SER A 262 -5.47 29.29 -27.68
N PHE A 263 -4.76 29.77 -28.69
CA PHE A 263 -3.31 29.89 -28.66
C PHE A 263 -2.88 31.35 -28.50
N ILE A 264 -2.06 31.61 -27.47
CA ILE A 264 -1.46 32.91 -27.16
C ILE A 264 0.05 32.73 -27.21
N SER A 265 0.72 33.46 -28.10
CA SER A 265 2.18 33.42 -28.21
C SER A 265 2.75 34.81 -27.94
N GLU A 266 3.68 34.90 -26.99
CA GLU A 266 4.46 36.13 -26.71
C GLU A 266 5.87 36.06 -27.33
N GLY A 267 6.37 34.84 -27.60
CA GLY A 267 7.66 34.62 -28.23
C GLY A 267 7.58 34.45 -29.75
N ILE A 268 8.70 34.04 -30.36
CA ILE A 268 8.80 33.92 -31.81
C ILE A 268 8.62 32.45 -32.22
N LEU A 269 7.64 32.22 -33.10
CA LEU A 269 7.40 30.93 -33.72
C LEU A 269 8.38 30.76 -34.87
N ARG A 270 9.43 29.94 -34.67
CA ARG A 270 10.51 29.70 -35.64
C ARG A 270 10.58 28.21 -36.00
N GLY A 271 11.12 27.93 -37.19
CA GLY A 271 11.28 26.58 -37.73
C GLY A 271 10.51 26.38 -39.03
N GLU A 272 11.19 25.92 -40.07
CA GLU A 272 10.61 25.67 -41.40
C GLU A 272 9.56 24.55 -41.37
N ASP A 273 9.79 23.53 -40.53
CA ASP A 273 8.94 22.35 -40.39
C ASP A 273 8.03 22.40 -39.14
N THR A 274 7.89 23.57 -38.51
CA THR A 274 7.05 23.73 -37.32
C THR A 274 5.58 23.75 -37.72
N LYS A 275 4.78 22.88 -37.09
CA LYS A 275 3.34 22.72 -37.36
C LYS A 275 2.52 23.25 -36.20
N ILE A 276 1.56 24.09 -36.51
CA ILE A 276 0.64 24.67 -35.53
C ILE A 276 -0.78 24.44 -36.03
N GLU A 277 -1.55 23.69 -35.26
CA GLU A 277 -2.96 23.40 -35.48
C GLU A 277 -3.76 24.05 -34.33
N VAL A 278 -4.67 24.96 -34.65
CA VAL A 278 -5.55 25.69 -33.72
C VAL A 278 -6.99 25.62 -34.23
#